data_AF-A0A1H9I2C7-F1
#
_entry.id   AF-A0A1H9I2C7-F1
#
_cell.length_a   1.000
_cell.length_b   1.000
_cell.length_c   1.000
_cell.angle_alpha   90.00
_cell.angle_beta   90.00
_cell.angle_gamma   90.00
#
_symmetry.space_group_name_H-M   'P 1'
#
loop_
_entity.id
_entity.type
_entity.pdbx_description
1 polymer ?
#
loop_
_entity_poly.entity_id
_entity_poly.type
_entity_poly.pdbx_seq_one_letter_code
_entity_poly.pdbx_strand_id
1 'polypeptide(L)' 'MTNTNESSALHKKAAGDHEAAAKHHQKAAESHDQNKLSDAKVSAKSAMDSSDAAHKNTKVACDSSAK' A
#
# COMPACT_ATOMS: atom_id res chain seq x y z
N MET A 1 -2.90 -25.55 -13.74
CA MET A 1 -1.85 -24.52 -13.58
C MET A 1 -2.49 -23.13 -13.51
N THR A 2 -3.31 -22.86 -12.49
CA THR A 2 -4.10 -21.61 -12.37
C THR A 2 -3.62 -20.68 -11.25
N ASN A 3 -2.86 -21.18 -10.27
CA ASN A 3 -2.48 -20.40 -9.08
C ASN A 3 -1.43 -19.31 -9.34
N THR A 4 -0.56 -19.47 -10.34
CA THR A 4 0.54 -18.52 -10.62
C THR A 4 0.04 -17.18 -11.15
N ASN A 5 -1.06 -17.19 -11.90
CA ASN A 5 -1.65 -15.97 -12.47
C ASN A 5 -2.32 -15.10 -11.38
N GLU A 6 -2.94 -15.73 -10.39
CA GLU A 6 -3.58 -15.01 -9.28
C GLU A 6 -2.54 -14.41 -8.32
N SER A 7 -1.48 -15.16 -8.00
CA SER A 7 -0.38 -14.63 -7.18
C SER A 7 0.34 -13.45 -7.86
N SER A 8 0.60 -13.54 -9.17
CA SER A 8 1.19 -12.42 -9.93
C SER A 8 0.29 -11.18 -9.91
N ALA A 9 -1.03 -11.35 -10.06
CA ALA A 9 -1.98 -10.25 -10.00
C ALA A 9 -2.02 -9.59 -8.60
N LEU A 10 -1.97 -10.40 -7.54
CA LEU A 10 -1.91 -9.91 -6.16
C LEU A 10 -0.62 -9.13 -5.87
N HIS A 11 0.54 -9.59 -6.37
CA HIS A 11 1.79 -8.85 -6.27
C HIS A 11 1.75 -7.51 -7.01
N LYS A 12 1.16 -7.48 -8.22
CA LYS A 12 0.96 -6.21 -8.96
C LYS A 12 0.06 -5.25 -8.20
N LYS A 13 -1.02 -5.76 -7.59
CA LYS A 13 -1.93 -4.96 -6.78
C LYS A 13 -1.24 -4.41 -5.53
N ALA A 14 -0.48 -5.24 -4.81
CA ALA A 14 0.32 -4.80 -3.68
C ALA A 14 1.36 -3.73 -4.05
N ALA A 15 2.01 -3.84 -5.22
CA ALA A 15 2.93 -2.82 -5.71
C ALA A 15 2.22 -1.48 -5.93
N GLY A 16 1.02 -1.48 -6.53
CA GLY A 16 0.20 -0.29 -6.70
C GLY A 16 -0.25 0.31 -5.36
N ASP A 17 -0.66 -0.53 -4.41
CA ASP A 17 -1.03 -0.12 -3.06
C ASP A 17 0.16 0.52 -2.32
N HIS A 18 1.39 -0.02 -2.47
CA HIS A 18 2.61 0.60 -1.93
C HIS A 18 2.98 1.92 -2.60
N GLU A 19 2.77 2.05 -3.91
CA GLU A 19 2.98 3.34 -4.61
C GLU A 19 2.01 4.41 -4.09
N ALA A 20 0.74 4.05 -3.89
CA ALA A 20 -0.26 4.94 -3.29
C ALA A 20 0.13 5.34 -1.86
N ALA A 21 0.59 4.38 -1.04
CA ALA A 21 1.08 4.65 0.30
C ALA A 21 2.26 5.63 0.30
N ALA A 22 3.23 5.45 -0.61
CA ALA A 22 4.37 6.35 -0.75
C ALA A 22 3.94 7.78 -1.11
N LYS A 23 3.01 7.94 -2.06
CA LYS A 23 2.44 9.26 -2.41
C LYS A 23 1.73 9.91 -1.22
N HIS A 24 0.98 9.15 -0.44
CA HIS A 24 0.33 9.65 0.77
C HIS A 24 1.34 10.07 1.85
N HIS A 25 2.44 9.33 2.03
CA HIS A 25 3.53 9.73 2.92
C HIS A 25 4.23 11.01 2.48
N GLN A 26 4.51 11.17 1.18
CA GLN A 26 5.06 12.41 0.64
C GLN A 26 4.13 13.59 0.90
N LYS A 27 2.84 13.45 0.60
CA LYS A 27 1.84 14.49 0.87
C LYS A 27 1.73 14.82 2.37
N ALA A 28 1.85 13.82 3.24
CA ALA A 28 1.86 14.04 4.69
C ALA A 28 3.09 14.86 5.12
N ALA A 29 4.27 14.58 4.56
CA ALA A 29 5.49 15.35 4.81
C ALA A 29 5.34 16.81 4.32
N GLU A 30 4.87 17.01 3.08
CA GLU A 30 4.60 18.35 2.54
C GLU A 30 3.58 19.12 3.38
N SER A 31 2.55 18.42 3.90
CA SER A 31 1.56 19.03 4.79
C SER A 31 2.17 19.42 6.14
N HIS A 32 3.10 18.63 6.67
CA HIS A 32 3.87 19.00 7.86
C HIS A 32 4.74 20.24 7.63
N ASP A 33 5.43 20.32 6.48
CA ASP A 33 6.25 21.49 6.11
C ASP A 33 5.41 22.77 5.98
N GLN A 34 4.14 22.64 5.57
CA GLN A 34 3.18 23.75 5.48
C GLN A 34 2.43 24.02 6.79
N ASN A 35 2.80 23.34 7.90
CA ASN A 35 2.12 23.41 9.20
C ASN A 35 0.63 23.01 9.17
N LYS A 36 0.22 22.23 8.17
CA LYS A 36 -1.15 21.68 7.99
C LYS A 36 -1.28 20.33 8.67
N LEU A 37 -1.23 20.32 10.00
CA LEU A 37 -1.18 19.09 10.81
C LEU A 37 -2.40 18.17 10.60
N SER A 38 -3.58 18.73 10.36
CA SER A 38 -4.81 17.96 10.08
C SER A 38 -4.71 17.19 8.77
N ASP A 39 -4.26 17.85 7.69
CA ASP A 39 -4.06 17.22 6.37
C ASP A 39 -2.94 16.18 6.40
N ALA A 40 -1.87 16.46 7.16
CA ALA A 40 -0.79 15.52 7.38
C ALA A 40 -1.28 14.23 8.06
N LYS A 41 -2.11 14.36 9.11
CA LYS A 41 -2.71 13.21 9.81
C LYS A 41 -3.61 12.38 8.90
N VAL A 42 -4.45 13.03 8.10
CA VAL A 42 -5.32 12.33 7.14
C VAL A 42 -4.47 11.59 6.10
N SER A 43 -3.48 12.25 5.52
CA SER A 43 -2.59 11.65 4.52
C SER A 43 -1.78 10.49 5.09
N ALA A 44 -1.23 10.64 6.30
CA ALA A 44 -0.51 9.56 6.98
C ALA A 44 -1.41 8.35 7.27
N LYS A 45 -2.68 8.58 7.65
CA LYS A 45 -3.64 7.50 7.84
C LYS A 45 -3.95 6.75 6.54
N SER A 46 -4.20 7.49 5.45
CA SER A 46 -4.39 6.89 4.12
C SER A 46 -3.17 6.08 3.68
N ALA A 47 -1.96 6.55 3.99
CA ALA A 47 -0.74 5.80 3.71
C ALA A 47 -0.68 4.46 4.46
N MET A 48 -1.03 4.46 5.76
CA MET A 48 -1.10 3.23 6.56
C MET A 48 -2.14 2.26 5.99
N ASP A 49 -3.34 2.74 5.66
CA ASP A 49 -4.42 1.90 5.11
C ASP A 49 -4.00 1.24 3.78
N SER A 50 -3.35 2.00 2.88
CA SER A 50 -2.80 1.45 1.63
C SER A 50 -1.68 0.44 1.87
N SER A 51 -0.78 0.71 2.82
CA SER A 51 0.31 -0.23 3.14
C SER A 51 -0.20 -1.52 3.79
N ASP A 52 -1.25 -1.47 4.61
CA ASP A 52 -1.89 -2.65 5.18
C ASP A 52 -2.56 -3.50 4.09
N ALA A 53 -3.26 -2.85 3.15
CA ALA A 53 -3.84 -3.52 1.98
C ALA A 53 -2.76 -4.21 1.13
N ALA A 54 -1.64 -3.53 0.88
CA ALA A 54 -0.51 -4.09 0.15
C ALA A 54 0.08 -5.33 0.83
N HIS A 55 0.25 -5.25 2.16
CA HIS A 55 0.77 -6.35 2.97
C HIS A 55 -0.17 -7.55 2.93
N LYS A 56 -1.49 -7.34 3.07
CA LYS A 56 -2.49 -8.41 2.94
C LYS A 56 -2.44 -9.08 1.57
N ASN A 57 -2.41 -8.30 0.49
CA ASN A 57 -2.33 -8.83 -0.88
C ASN A 57 -1.05 -9.64 -1.09
N THR A 58 0.10 -9.15 -0.61
CA THR A 58 1.38 -9.87 -0.68
C THR A 58 1.36 -11.15 0.14
N LYS A 59 0.81 -11.12 1.36
CA LYS A 59 0.69 -12.31 2.20
C LYS A 59 -0.14 -13.40 1.52
N VAL A 60 -1.30 -13.04 0.97
CA VAL A 60 -2.16 -13.99 0.22
C VAL A 60 -1.43 -14.53 -1.00
N ALA A 61 -0.69 -13.68 -1.74
CA ALA A 61 0.11 -14.11 -2.88
C ALA A 61 1.17 -15.14 -2.48
N CYS A 62 1.93 -14.87 -1.41
CA CYS A 62 2.95 -15.78 -0.90
C CYS A 62 2.35 -17.10 -0.39
N ASP A 63 1.28 -17.04 0.41
CA ASP A 63 0.60 -18.23 0.94
C ASP A 63 0.01 -19.11 -0.20
N SER A 64 -0.37 -18.48 -1.32
CA SER A 64 -0.91 -19.16 -2.51
C SER A 64 0.16 -19.69 -3.45
N SER A 65 1.35 -19.07 -3.45
CA SER A 65 2.52 -19.52 -4.21
C SER A 65 3.33 -20.61 -3.50
N ALA A 66 3.13 -20.81 -2.20
CA ALA A 66 3.78 -21.86 -1.40
C ALA A 66 3.07 -23.22 -1.44
N LYS A 67 2.02 -23.37 -2.26
CA LYS A 67 1.26 -24.62 -2.49
C LYS A 67 1.46 -25.14 -3.91
#